data_AF-A0A7C4GF67-F1
#
_entry.id   AF-A0A7C4GF67-F1
#
_cell.length_a   1.000
_cell.length_b   1.000
_cell.length_c   1.000
_cell.angle_alpha   90.00
_cell.angle_beta   90.00
_cell.angle_gamma   90.00
#
_symmetry.space_group_name_H-M   'P 1'
#
loop_
_entity.id
_entity.type
_entity.pdbx_description
1 polymer ?
#
loop_
_entity_poly.entity_id
_entity_poly.type
_entity_poly.pdbx_seq_one_letter_code
_entity_poly.pdbx_strand_id
1 'polypeptide(L)'
;MPLVLGIDEAGYGPLLGPLVIGATLWRCALRPADADLWQHLDTAVTRAAGRRDSRLVVDDSKRVFDRGRGPASLERTVLVFADAAGVPHGTLGEFITALAGVPLGSVCPWYADLGRRLPVAAAPDAHAGATARLVATMTAARAACVALRAEVLPEDLYNRRVAATRNKAAVLLESVLRLVHWAGGRAARQDLYVVVDRLGGRADYRGVLMAAFPERHLHVVAQEEGRSAYRLADATSDWHLEFVVDGDQKHLPIALASMLAKYVRELLMHELNAFWRGLVPGVRPTAGYYTDAQRFLADIRPGLARAAVAVSEFVRGR
;
A
#
# COMPACT_ATOMS: atom_id res chain seq x y z
N MET A 1 0.07 -2.63 -24.84
CA MET A 1 -0.11 -3.60 -23.73
C MET A 1 -0.88 -2.87 -22.65
N PRO A 2 -2.05 -3.38 -22.23
CA PRO A 2 -2.86 -2.74 -21.21
C PRO A 2 -2.10 -2.56 -19.90
N LEU A 3 -2.56 -1.61 -19.09
CA LEU A 3 -2.07 -1.43 -17.73
C LEU A 3 -2.98 -2.13 -16.73
N VAL A 4 -2.38 -2.73 -15.71
CA VAL A 4 -3.08 -3.37 -14.59
C VAL A 4 -2.64 -2.70 -13.30
N LEU A 5 -3.59 -2.15 -12.56
CA LEU A 5 -3.38 -1.51 -11.27
C LEU A 5 -3.92 -2.43 -10.17
N GLY A 6 -3.04 -2.88 -9.27
CA GLY A 6 -3.44 -3.53 -8.03
C GLY A 6 -3.42 -2.54 -6.87
N ILE A 7 -4.46 -2.55 -6.03
CA ILE A 7 -4.58 -1.67 -4.87
C ILE A 7 -5.00 -2.48 -3.64
N ASP A 8 -4.35 -2.20 -2.51
CA ASP A 8 -4.74 -2.69 -1.18
C ASP A 8 -4.31 -1.68 -0.10
N GLU A 9 -4.79 -1.82 1.13
CA GLU A 9 -4.43 -0.95 2.24
C GLU A 9 -3.86 -1.68 3.46
N ALA A 10 -3.09 -0.93 4.26
CA ALA A 10 -2.65 -1.33 5.58
C ALA A 10 -2.97 -0.25 6.61
N GLY A 11 -3.46 -0.69 7.77
CA GLY A 11 -3.72 0.21 8.88
C GLY A 11 -5.12 0.84 8.87
N TYR A 12 -6.12 0.25 8.23
CA TYR A 12 -7.48 0.79 8.27
C TYR A 12 -8.10 0.79 9.69
N GLY A 13 -7.96 -0.32 10.42
CA GLY A 13 -8.56 -0.52 11.75
C GLY A 13 -7.84 0.06 12.99
N PRO A 14 -6.49 0.14 13.03
CA PRO A 14 -5.75 0.69 14.16
C PRO A 14 -6.16 2.12 14.58
N LEU A 15 -6.04 2.39 15.88
CA LEU A 15 -6.23 3.69 16.51
C LEU A 15 -5.00 4.61 16.37
N LEU A 16 -3.80 4.02 16.32
CA LEU A 16 -2.52 4.72 16.18
C LEU A 16 -1.82 4.27 14.89
N GLY A 17 -0.98 5.15 14.36
CA GLY A 17 -0.25 4.90 13.13
C GLY A 17 -1.00 5.35 11.88
N PRO A 18 -0.27 5.46 10.77
CA PRO A 18 -0.81 5.95 9.52
C PRO A 18 -1.74 4.91 8.89
N LEU A 19 -2.62 5.40 8.02
CA LEU A 19 -3.29 4.60 7.00
C LEU A 19 -2.45 4.69 5.72
N VAL A 20 -2.10 3.55 5.13
CA VAL A 20 -1.35 3.50 3.88
C VAL A 20 -2.16 2.71 2.86
N ILE A 21 -2.38 3.29 1.68
CA ILE A 21 -2.97 2.60 0.52
C ILE A 21 -1.86 2.42 -0.49
N GLY A 22 -1.47 1.16 -0.73
CA GLY A 22 -0.44 0.80 -1.69
C GLY A 22 -1.04 0.57 -3.07
N ALA A 23 -0.26 0.86 -4.10
CA ALA A 23 -0.61 0.57 -5.48
C ALA A 23 0.60 0.04 -6.26
N THR A 24 0.36 -0.95 -7.11
CA THR A 24 1.36 -1.47 -8.05
C THR A 24 0.79 -1.44 -9.45
N LEU A 25 1.52 -0.81 -10.37
CA LEU A 25 1.11 -0.64 -11.75
C LEU A 25 1.94 -1.54 -12.64
N TRP A 26 1.26 -2.35 -13.43
CA TRP A 26 1.86 -3.37 -14.27
C TRP A 26 1.51 -3.12 -15.72
N ARG A 27 2.46 -3.41 -16.60
CA ARG A 27 2.24 -3.50 -18.04
C ARG A 27 2.26 -4.97 -18.41
N CYS A 28 1.12 -5.52 -18.81
CA CYS A 28 0.98 -6.94 -19.12
C CYS A 28 0.41 -7.12 -20.53
N ALA A 29 0.89 -8.12 -21.27
CA ALA A 29 0.28 -8.49 -22.55
C ALA A 29 -1.09 -9.14 -22.34
N LEU A 30 -1.26 -9.82 -21.21
CA LEU A 30 -2.47 -10.53 -20.83
C LEU A 30 -3.39 -9.64 -19.98
N ARG A 31 -4.70 -9.83 -20.13
CA ARG A 31 -5.71 -9.16 -19.29
C ARG A 31 -5.75 -9.83 -17.91
N PRO A 32 -6.14 -9.13 -16.83
CA PRO A 32 -6.17 -9.71 -15.48
C PRO A 32 -7.02 -10.98 -15.34
N ALA A 33 -8.14 -11.06 -16.07
CA ALA A 33 -9.00 -12.24 -16.05
C ALA A 33 -8.34 -13.48 -16.69
N ASP A 34 -7.32 -13.26 -17.53
CA ASP A 34 -6.65 -14.30 -18.31
C ASP A 34 -5.24 -14.62 -17.79
N ALA A 35 -4.79 -14.00 -16.70
CA ALA A 35 -3.39 -14.01 -16.28
C ALA A 35 -3.22 -14.26 -14.78
N ASP A 36 -2.78 -15.46 -14.42
CA ASP A 36 -2.20 -15.72 -13.11
C ASP A 36 -0.71 -15.32 -13.13
N LEU A 37 -0.40 -14.09 -12.72
CA LEU A 37 0.98 -13.60 -12.69
C LEU A 37 1.89 -14.42 -11.77
N TRP A 38 1.37 -15.18 -10.78
CA TRP A 38 2.23 -16.07 -10.01
C TRP A 38 2.75 -17.23 -10.88
N GLN A 39 1.92 -17.78 -11.75
CA GLN A 39 2.33 -18.85 -12.67
C GLN A 39 3.33 -18.33 -13.71
N HIS A 40 3.10 -17.13 -14.25
CA HIS A 40 3.99 -16.56 -15.25
C HIS A 40 5.34 -16.08 -14.68
N LEU A 41 5.41 -15.82 -13.37
CA LEU A 41 6.61 -15.33 -12.71
C LEU A 41 7.22 -16.35 -11.74
N ASP A 42 6.84 -17.62 -11.83
CA ASP A 42 7.12 -18.69 -10.86
C ASP A 42 8.61 -18.96 -10.59
N THR A 43 9.48 -18.60 -11.53
CA THR A 43 10.94 -18.68 -11.38
C THR A 43 11.53 -17.54 -10.54
N ALA A 44 10.81 -16.42 -10.38
CA ALA A 44 11.22 -15.26 -9.59
C ALA A 44 10.41 -15.07 -8.30
N VAL A 45 9.13 -15.41 -8.31
CA VAL A 45 8.20 -15.21 -7.19
C VAL A 45 7.57 -16.52 -6.72
N THR A 46 7.12 -16.54 -5.48
CA THR A 46 6.37 -17.65 -4.89
C THR A 46 5.40 -17.13 -3.84
N ARG A 47 4.35 -17.89 -3.54
CA ARG A 47 3.46 -17.59 -2.40
C ARG A 47 4.06 -18.03 -1.06
N ALA A 48 4.93 -19.02 -1.08
CA ALA A 48 5.63 -19.52 0.09
C ALA A 48 7.05 -19.94 -0.28
N ALA A 49 8.04 -19.48 0.50
CA ALA A 49 9.44 -19.84 0.30
C ALA A 49 9.89 -20.82 1.37
N GLY A 50 10.51 -21.93 0.94
CA GLY A 50 11.25 -22.81 1.83
C GLY A 50 12.62 -22.23 2.23
N ARG A 51 13.32 -22.86 3.17
CA ARG A 51 14.62 -22.37 3.71
C ARG A 51 15.72 -22.15 2.66
N ARG A 52 15.65 -22.83 1.51
CA ARG A 52 16.62 -22.70 0.39
C ARG A 52 16.03 -22.03 -0.85
N ASP A 53 14.80 -21.54 -0.77
CA ASP A 53 14.15 -20.89 -1.90
C ASP A 53 14.61 -19.43 -1.97
N SER A 54 15.18 -19.06 -3.12
CA SER A 54 15.70 -17.70 -3.35
C SER A 54 14.67 -16.77 -4.00
N ARG A 55 13.49 -17.29 -4.36
CA ARG A 55 12.40 -16.51 -4.94
C ARG A 55 11.83 -15.51 -3.94
N LEU A 56 11.19 -14.47 -4.47
CA LEU A 56 10.54 -13.44 -3.69
C LEU A 56 9.17 -13.94 -3.24
N VAL A 57 8.89 -13.86 -1.94
CA VAL A 57 7.55 -14.19 -1.44
C VAL A 57 6.61 -13.03 -1.76
N VAL A 58 5.53 -13.30 -2.48
CA VAL A 58 4.43 -12.36 -2.78
C VAL A 58 3.12 -13.06 -2.44
N ASP A 59 2.49 -12.63 -1.35
CA ASP A 59 1.22 -13.16 -0.83
C ASP A 59 0.57 -12.11 0.10
N ASP A 60 -0.60 -12.40 0.70
CA ASP A 60 -1.23 -11.56 1.73
C ASP A 60 -0.19 -11.10 2.76
N SER A 61 -0.09 -9.78 2.95
CA SER A 61 0.89 -9.19 3.85
C SER A 61 0.76 -9.70 5.30
N LYS A 62 -0.42 -10.13 5.74
CA LYS A 62 -0.66 -10.74 7.06
C LYS A 62 -0.05 -12.14 7.18
N ARG A 63 0.05 -12.88 6.07
CA ARG A 63 0.69 -14.21 6.00
C ARG A 63 2.20 -14.10 5.92
N VAL A 64 2.70 -13.10 5.19
CA VAL A 64 4.15 -12.88 4.99
C VAL A 64 4.78 -12.14 6.17
N PHE A 65 4.06 -11.22 6.81
CA PHE A 65 4.59 -10.38 7.87
C PHE A 65 4.83 -11.17 9.15
N ASP A 66 6.10 -11.31 9.52
CA ASP A 66 6.53 -11.89 10.78
C ASP A 66 6.80 -10.78 11.80
N ARG A 67 6.08 -10.81 12.93
CA ARG A 67 6.22 -9.78 13.98
C ARG A 67 7.59 -9.79 14.65
N GLY A 68 8.27 -10.94 14.73
CA GLY A 68 9.59 -11.07 15.33
C GLY A 68 10.68 -10.43 14.48
N ARG A 69 10.55 -10.54 13.16
CA ARG A 69 11.42 -9.91 12.16
C ARG A 69 11.00 -8.48 11.82
N GLY A 70 9.76 -8.11 12.10
CA GLY A 70 9.22 -6.78 11.79
C GLY A 70 9.24 -6.48 10.27
N PRO A 71 9.50 -5.22 9.85
CA PRO A 71 9.43 -4.83 8.44
C PRO A 71 10.40 -5.62 7.53
N ALA A 72 11.47 -6.18 8.11
CA ALA A 72 12.44 -7.04 7.43
C ALA A 72 11.82 -8.27 6.74
N SER A 73 10.63 -8.70 7.18
CA SER A 73 9.91 -9.81 6.58
C SER A 73 9.36 -9.50 5.18
N LEU A 74 9.02 -8.24 4.91
CA LEU A 74 8.46 -7.75 3.64
C LEU A 74 9.50 -7.03 2.77
N GLU A 75 10.49 -6.44 3.43
CA GLU A 75 11.49 -5.51 2.87
C GLU A 75 12.12 -6.00 1.56
N ARG A 76 12.68 -7.22 1.56
CA ARG A 76 13.40 -7.74 0.39
C ARG A 76 12.51 -7.79 -0.85
N THR A 77 11.27 -8.27 -0.73
CA THR A 77 10.36 -8.33 -1.88
C THR A 77 10.00 -6.92 -2.35
N VAL A 78 9.58 -6.04 -1.44
CA VAL A 78 9.14 -4.68 -1.79
C VAL A 78 10.28 -3.90 -2.46
N LEU A 79 11.49 -3.95 -1.90
CA LEU A 79 12.64 -3.21 -2.43
C LEU A 79 13.16 -3.79 -3.75
N VAL A 80 13.11 -5.10 -3.95
CA VAL A 80 13.46 -5.70 -5.27
C VAL A 80 12.47 -5.27 -6.36
N PHE A 81 11.18 -5.16 -6.05
CA PHE A 81 10.21 -4.58 -6.98
C PHE A 81 10.42 -3.07 -7.18
N ALA A 82 10.80 -2.34 -6.14
CA ALA A 82 11.17 -0.93 -6.23
C ALA A 82 12.38 -0.73 -7.16
N ASP A 83 13.44 -1.53 -7.01
CA ASP A 83 14.60 -1.56 -7.90
C ASP A 83 14.20 -1.80 -9.35
N ALA A 84 13.39 -2.84 -9.59
CA ALA A 84 12.95 -3.21 -10.93
C ALA A 84 12.10 -2.11 -11.60
N ALA A 85 11.36 -1.33 -10.81
CA ALA A 85 10.56 -0.20 -11.26
C ALA A 85 11.31 1.15 -11.25
N GLY A 86 12.59 1.17 -10.82
CA GLY A 86 13.39 2.38 -10.72
C GLY A 86 12.93 3.36 -9.64
N VAL A 87 12.35 2.87 -8.54
CA VAL A 87 11.88 3.67 -7.41
C VAL A 87 13.03 3.86 -6.39
N PRO A 88 13.51 5.11 -6.18
CA PRO A 88 14.55 5.40 -5.20
C PRO A 88 14.10 5.07 -3.77
N HIS A 89 15.00 4.53 -2.96
CA HIS A 89 14.68 4.07 -1.61
C HIS A 89 15.89 4.11 -0.64
N GLY A 90 16.87 4.99 -0.85
CA GLY A 90 18.06 5.04 0.00
C GLY A 90 17.78 5.48 1.45
N THR A 91 16.72 6.25 1.67
CA THR A 91 16.16 6.55 3.00
C THR A 91 14.64 6.37 3.01
N LEU A 92 14.04 6.25 4.19
CA LEU A 92 12.59 6.20 4.36
C LEU A 92 11.90 7.45 3.78
N GLY A 93 12.46 8.63 4.01
CA GLY A 93 11.93 9.89 3.47
C GLY A 93 11.99 9.96 1.94
N GLU A 94 13.10 9.52 1.35
CA GLU A 94 13.25 9.41 -0.11
C GLU A 94 12.25 8.40 -0.69
N PHE A 95 12.13 7.22 -0.06
CA PHE A 95 11.20 6.18 -0.51
C PHE A 95 9.75 6.64 -0.46
N ILE A 96 9.31 7.26 0.64
CA ILE A 96 7.96 7.83 0.76
C ILE A 96 7.74 8.91 -0.28
N THR A 97 8.72 9.79 -0.50
CA THR A 97 8.60 10.86 -1.51
C THR A 97 8.47 10.27 -2.91
N ALA A 98 9.22 9.23 -3.24
CA ALA A 98 9.11 8.54 -4.53
C ALA A 98 7.73 7.88 -4.70
N LEU A 99 7.22 7.21 -3.66
CA LEU A 99 5.92 6.53 -3.68
C LEU A 99 4.73 7.49 -3.69
N ALA A 100 4.76 8.56 -2.88
CA ALA A 100 3.65 9.51 -2.74
C ALA A 100 3.77 10.70 -3.71
N GLY A 101 4.93 10.89 -4.36
CA GLY A 101 5.23 12.03 -5.24
C GLY A 101 5.43 13.35 -4.50
N VAL A 102 5.29 13.33 -3.18
CA VAL A 102 5.49 14.46 -2.27
C VAL A 102 6.09 13.93 -0.96
N PRO A 103 6.86 14.74 -0.23
CA PRO A 103 7.29 14.39 1.12
C PRO A 103 6.10 14.12 2.04
N LEU A 104 6.33 13.37 3.12
CA LEU A 104 5.30 13.08 4.12
C LEU A 104 4.86 14.38 4.82
N GLY A 105 3.68 14.89 4.48
CA GLY A 105 3.11 16.05 5.15
C GLY A 105 2.48 15.67 6.47
N SER A 106 3.20 15.83 7.58
CA SER A 106 2.68 15.63 8.94
C SER A 106 3.22 16.67 9.90
N VAL A 107 2.38 17.07 10.85
CA VAL A 107 2.82 17.90 12.00
C VAL A 107 3.36 17.05 13.16
N CYS A 108 3.24 15.72 13.08
CA CYS A 108 3.64 14.84 14.17
C CYS A 108 5.17 14.73 14.27
N PRO A 109 5.76 14.89 15.48
CA PRO A 109 7.21 15.03 15.64
C PRO A 109 8.00 13.77 15.30
N TRP A 110 7.38 12.58 15.39
CA TRP A 110 8.04 11.32 15.00
C TRP A 110 8.20 11.14 13.48
N TYR A 111 7.66 12.04 12.66
CA TYR A 111 7.90 12.06 11.22
C TYR A 111 8.79 13.24 10.77
N ALA A 112 9.35 14.00 11.71
CA ALA A 112 10.21 15.15 11.39
C ALA A 112 11.54 14.74 10.75
N ASP A 113 12.07 13.57 11.12
CA ASP A 113 13.28 12.99 10.52
C ASP A 113 12.98 11.58 10.02
N LEU A 114 12.97 11.43 8.70
CA LEU A 114 12.78 10.14 8.01
C LEU A 114 14.11 9.66 7.37
N GLY A 115 15.24 10.00 7.97
CA GLY A 115 16.59 9.67 7.50
C GLY A 115 16.99 8.20 7.66
N ARG A 116 16.12 7.33 8.18
CA ARG A 116 16.40 5.88 8.29
C ARG A 116 16.81 5.31 6.94
N ARG A 117 17.99 4.71 6.87
CA ARG A 117 18.48 4.00 5.68
C ARG A 117 17.65 2.75 5.43
N LEU A 118 17.36 2.48 4.16
CA LEU A 118 16.80 1.21 3.70
C LEU A 118 17.83 0.51 2.80
N PRO A 119 17.87 -0.84 2.78
CA PRO A 119 17.13 -1.76 3.65
C PRO A 119 17.50 -1.62 5.14
N VAL A 120 16.54 -1.91 6.03
CA VAL A 120 16.70 -1.90 7.50
C VAL A 120 17.42 -3.16 7.99
N ALA A 121 17.19 -4.31 7.33
CA ALA A 121 17.66 -5.62 7.81
C ALA A 121 18.76 -6.27 6.97
N ALA A 122 18.99 -5.79 5.75
CA ALA A 122 19.98 -6.36 4.83
C ALA A 122 21.08 -5.33 4.48
N ALA A 123 22.19 -5.80 3.89
CA ALA A 123 23.12 -4.92 3.20
C ALA A 123 22.52 -4.52 1.84
N PRO A 124 22.68 -3.27 1.37
CA PRO A 124 22.11 -2.78 0.10
C PRO A 124 22.41 -3.68 -1.13
N ASP A 125 23.59 -4.30 -1.18
CA ASP A 125 24.01 -5.15 -2.31
C ASP A 125 23.28 -6.50 -2.39
N ALA A 126 22.48 -6.86 -1.38
CA ALA A 126 21.79 -8.15 -1.29
C ALA A 126 20.65 -8.32 -2.31
N HIS A 127 20.22 -7.26 -3.01
CA HIS A 127 19.05 -7.28 -3.89
C HIS A 127 19.38 -7.47 -5.37
N ALA A 128 20.56 -7.07 -5.85
CA ALA A 128 20.89 -6.99 -7.27
C ALA A 128 20.60 -8.29 -8.06
N GLY A 129 21.00 -9.45 -7.52
CA GLY A 129 20.76 -10.74 -8.18
C GLY A 129 19.28 -11.15 -8.21
N ALA A 130 18.49 -10.75 -7.20
CA ALA A 130 17.05 -10.99 -7.19
C ALA A 130 16.33 -10.04 -8.16
N THR A 131 16.76 -8.78 -8.24
CA THR A 131 16.26 -7.80 -9.21
C THR A 131 16.52 -8.25 -10.65
N ALA A 132 17.74 -8.68 -10.97
CA ALA A 132 18.06 -9.19 -12.30
C ALA A 132 17.19 -10.39 -12.69
N ARG A 133 17.01 -11.36 -11.77
CA ARG A 133 16.13 -12.51 -11.99
C ARG A 133 14.67 -12.09 -12.20
N LEU A 134 14.16 -11.16 -11.39
CA LEU A 134 12.80 -10.65 -11.51
C LEU A 134 12.58 -9.95 -12.86
N VAL A 135 13.49 -9.06 -13.26
CA VAL A 135 13.41 -8.34 -14.55
C VAL A 135 13.45 -9.31 -15.73
N ALA A 136 14.37 -10.29 -15.72
CA ALA A 136 14.45 -11.30 -16.77
C ALA A 136 13.16 -12.13 -16.87
N THR A 137 12.61 -12.54 -15.72
CA THR A 137 11.37 -13.33 -15.65
C THR A 137 10.17 -12.53 -16.14
N MET A 138 10.01 -11.28 -15.70
CA MET A 138 8.96 -10.38 -16.18
C MET A 138 9.06 -10.16 -17.70
N THR A 139 10.27 -9.94 -18.21
CA THR A 139 10.52 -9.76 -19.65
C THR A 139 10.10 -10.99 -20.46
N ALA A 140 10.49 -12.20 -20.03
CA ALA A 140 10.10 -13.45 -20.66
C ALA A 140 8.57 -13.67 -20.64
N ALA A 141 7.92 -13.28 -19.53
CA ALA A 141 6.47 -13.34 -19.37
C ALA A 141 5.72 -12.22 -20.12
N ARG A 142 6.41 -11.28 -20.79
CA ARG A 142 5.82 -10.07 -21.38
C ARG A 142 4.97 -9.30 -20.35
N ALA A 143 5.52 -9.17 -19.15
CA ALA A 143 5.00 -8.38 -18.05
C ALA A 143 6.07 -7.41 -17.55
N ALA A 144 5.68 -6.36 -16.84
CA ALA A 144 6.60 -5.51 -16.09
C ALA A 144 5.83 -4.79 -14.98
N CYS A 145 6.34 -4.81 -13.75
CA CYS A 145 5.93 -3.85 -12.73
C CYS A 145 6.61 -2.52 -13.07
N VAL A 146 5.83 -1.55 -13.54
CA VAL A 146 6.35 -0.29 -14.10
C VAL A 146 6.27 0.88 -13.12
N ALA A 147 5.54 0.75 -12.02
CA ALA A 147 5.53 1.73 -10.95
C ALA A 147 4.98 1.16 -9.64
N LEU A 148 5.50 1.67 -8.53
CA LEU A 148 4.90 1.54 -7.20
C LEU A 148 4.44 2.93 -6.75
N ARG A 149 3.31 2.98 -6.06
CA ARG A 149 2.70 4.22 -5.57
C ARG A 149 2.11 3.96 -4.18
N ALA A 150 2.05 4.99 -3.34
CA ALA A 150 1.31 4.90 -2.09
C ALA A 150 0.62 6.23 -1.75
N GLU A 151 -0.61 6.15 -1.26
CA GLU A 151 -1.24 7.24 -0.51
C GLU A 151 -0.96 6.99 0.96
N VAL A 152 -0.12 7.84 1.57
CA VAL A 152 0.23 7.75 2.99
C VAL A 152 -0.53 8.84 3.74
N LEU A 153 -1.40 8.45 4.66
CA LEU A 153 -2.14 9.35 5.53
C LEU A 153 -1.57 9.22 6.95
N PRO A 154 -0.65 10.11 7.36
CA PRO A 154 -0.34 10.36 8.77
C PRO A 154 -1.60 10.59 9.59
N GLU A 155 -1.52 10.34 10.88
CA GLU A 155 -2.65 10.40 11.79
C GLU A 155 -3.34 11.77 11.79
N ASP A 156 -2.55 12.85 11.75
CA ASP A 156 -3.07 14.22 11.74
C ASP A 156 -3.82 14.54 10.45
N LEU A 157 -3.27 14.14 9.31
CA LEU A 157 -3.93 14.28 8.01
C LEU A 157 -5.19 13.42 7.94
N TYR A 158 -5.10 12.17 8.39
CA TYR A 158 -6.25 11.27 8.48
C TYR A 158 -7.38 11.91 9.31
N ASN A 159 -7.05 12.46 10.49
CA ASN A 159 -8.02 13.11 11.36
C ASN A 159 -8.68 14.32 10.72
N ARG A 160 -7.91 15.19 10.04
CA ARG A 160 -8.47 16.31 9.27
C ARG A 160 -9.44 15.83 8.19
N ARG A 161 -9.09 14.76 7.46
CA ARG A 161 -9.94 14.21 6.39
C ARG A 161 -11.20 13.54 6.95
N VAL A 162 -11.11 12.81 8.06
CA VAL A 162 -12.28 12.23 8.73
C VAL A 162 -13.20 13.31 9.27
N ALA A 163 -12.66 14.38 9.87
CA ALA A 163 -13.48 15.50 10.33
C ALA A 163 -14.23 16.18 9.17
N ALA A 164 -13.58 16.34 8.01
CA ALA A 164 -14.18 16.96 6.82
C ALA A 164 -15.26 16.08 6.16
N THR A 165 -15.02 14.77 6.07
CA THR A 165 -15.93 13.81 5.39
C THR A 165 -17.00 13.23 6.33
N ARG A 166 -16.76 13.29 7.64
CA ARG A 166 -17.49 12.55 8.70
C ARG A 166 -17.61 11.05 8.42
N ASN A 167 -16.71 10.49 7.62
CA ASN A 167 -16.76 9.09 7.20
C ASN A 167 -15.38 8.56 6.81
N LYS A 168 -14.79 7.71 7.66
CA LYS A 168 -13.50 7.07 7.38
C LYS A 168 -13.48 6.20 6.10
N ALA A 169 -14.60 5.59 5.74
CA ALA A 169 -14.69 4.78 4.53
C ALA A 169 -14.62 5.66 3.28
N ALA A 170 -15.11 6.91 3.37
CA ALA A 170 -14.93 7.90 2.31
C ALA A 170 -13.47 8.29 2.16
N VAL A 171 -12.74 8.53 3.26
CA VAL A 171 -11.30 8.86 3.23
C VAL A 171 -10.46 7.77 2.55
N LEU A 172 -10.73 6.50 2.88
CA LEU A 172 -10.06 5.36 2.23
C LEU A 172 -10.37 5.34 0.72
N LEU A 173 -11.66 5.40 0.38
CA LEU A 173 -12.10 5.32 -1.01
C LEU A 173 -11.58 6.50 -1.86
N GLU A 174 -11.57 7.72 -1.34
CA GLU A 174 -10.98 8.89 -2.02
C GLU A 174 -9.50 8.65 -2.36
N SER A 175 -8.76 8.00 -1.47
CA SER A 175 -7.35 7.65 -1.68
C SER A 175 -7.19 6.61 -2.78
N VAL A 176 -8.04 5.58 -2.78
CA VAL A 176 -8.13 4.60 -3.88
C VAL A 176 -8.44 5.27 -5.21
N LEU A 177 -9.41 6.20 -5.24
CA LEU A 177 -9.80 6.91 -6.46
C LEU A 177 -8.68 7.83 -6.99
N ARG A 178 -7.88 8.44 -6.11
CA ARG A 178 -6.67 9.19 -6.52
C ARG A 178 -5.63 8.29 -7.18
N LEU A 179 -5.44 7.06 -6.69
CA LEU A 179 -4.56 6.07 -7.32
C LEU A 179 -5.09 5.60 -8.68
N VAL A 180 -6.40 5.41 -8.81
CA VAL A 180 -7.04 5.12 -10.11
C VAL A 180 -6.81 6.27 -11.09
N HIS A 181 -7.06 7.52 -10.68
CA HIS A 181 -6.82 8.69 -11.52
C HIS A 181 -5.35 8.79 -11.97
N TRP A 182 -4.41 8.58 -11.04
CA TRP A 182 -2.97 8.56 -11.32
C TRP A 182 -2.56 7.50 -12.36
N ALA A 183 -3.13 6.30 -12.27
CA ALA A 183 -2.89 5.24 -13.25
C ALA A 183 -3.57 5.54 -14.59
N GLY A 184 -4.77 6.13 -14.56
CA GLY A 184 -5.51 6.59 -15.72
C GLY A 184 -4.71 7.57 -16.58
N GLY A 185 -4.09 8.56 -15.95
CA GLY A 185 -3.19 9.50 -16.64
C GLY A 185 -1.98 8.81 -17.31
N ARG A 186 -1.53 7.66 -16.80
CA ARG A 186 -0.44 6.85 -17.38
C ARG A 186 -0.91 5.90 -18.46
N ALA A 187 -2.14 5.39 -18.36
CA ALA A 187 -2.77 4.60 -19.40
C ALA A 187 -3.04 5.47 -20.64
N ALA A 188 -3.28 6.77 -20.44
CA ALA A 188 -3.62 7.71 -21.51
C ALA A 188 -4.81 7.18 -22.33
N ARG A 189 -4.59 6.84 -23.61
CA ARG A 189 -5.61 6.28 -24.51
C ARG A 189 -5.64 4.75 -24.55
N GLN A 190 -4.99 4.08 -23.61
CA GLN A 190 -5.00 2.62 -23.50
C GLN A 190 -5.97 2.18 -22.41
N ASP A 191 -6.48 0.96 -22.54
CA ASP A 191 -7.32 0.37 -21.50
C ASP A 191 -6.53 0.21 -20.19
N LEU A 192 -7.23 0.51 -19.09
CA LEU A 192 -6.76 0.34 -17.73
C LEU A 192 -7.62 -0.71 -17.04
N TYR A 193 -6.97 -1.67 -16.40
CA TYR A 193 -7.63 -2.65 -15.56
C TYR A 193 -7.23 -2.41 -14.12
N VAL A 194 -8.19 -2.15 -13.25
CA VAL A 194 -7.98 -1.89 -11.84
C VAL A 194 -8.60 -3.04 -11.04
N VAL A 195 -7.80 -3.66 -10.19
CA VAL A 195 -8.23 -4.65 -9.23
C VAL A 195 -7.91 -4.13 -7.83
N VAL A 196 -8.93 -4.07 -6.97
CA VAL A 196 -8.84 -3.51 -5.62
C VAL A 196 -9.33 -4.57 -4.65
N ASP A 197 -8.59 -4.79 -3.55
CA ASP A 197 -9.15 -5.54 -2.44
C ASP A 197 -10.37 -4.80 -1.89
N ARG A 198 -11.39 -5.54 -1.48
CA ARG A 198 -12.68 -4.91 -1.15
C ARG A 198 -12.55 -4.02 0.10
N LEU A 199 -12.96 -2.77 -0.06
CA LEU A 199 -12.91 -1.73 0.97
C LEU A 199 -14.07 -1.90 1.98
N GLY A 200 -13.93 -2.84 2.91
CA GLY A 200 -14.93 -3.16 3.93
C GLY A 200 -16.21 -3.76 3.33
N GLY A 201 -17.37 -3.43 3.89
CA GLY A 201 -18.67 -4.00 3.49
C GLY A 201 -19.30 -3.40 2.23
N ARG A 202 -18.59 -2.52 1.49
CA ARG A 202 -19.17 -1.82 0.34
C ARG A 202 -19.26 -2.75 -0.88
N ALA A 203 -20.47 -2.90 -1.41
CA ALA A 203 -20.76 -3.66 -2.62
C ALA A 203 -21.23 -2.78 -3.81
N ASP A 204 -21.54 -1.51 -3.56
CA ASP A 204 -21.94 -0.55 -4.59
C ASP A 204 -20.98 0.66 -4.62
N TYR A 205 -20.39 0.87 -5.79
CA TYR A 205 -19.41 1.92 -6.08
C TYR A 205 -19.90 2.87 -7.19
N ARG A 206 -21.12 2.72 -7.70
CA ARG A 206 -21.62 3.50 -8.86
C ARG A 206 -21.54 5.01 -8.61
N GLY A 207 -22.18 5.48 -7.54
CA GLY A 207 -22.28 6.91 -7.25
C GLY A 207 -20.91 7.57 -7.04
N VAL A 208 -19.99 6.87 -6.38
CA VAL A 208 -18.64 7.39 -6.11
C VAL A 208 -17.76 7.37 -7.36
N LEU A 209 -17.89 6.37 -8.22
CA LEU A 209 -17.17 6.32 -9.50
C LEU A 209 -17.68 7.39 -10.47
N MET A 210 -19.00 7.58 -10.57
CA MET A 210 -19.60 8.64 -11.39
C MET A 210 -19.20 10.04 -10.89
N ALA A 211 -19.11 10.24 -9.58
CA ALA A 211 -18.68 11.51 -9.01
C ALA A 211 -17.18 11.77 -9.23
N ALA A 212 -16.35 10.72 -9.18
CA ALA A 212 -14.89 10.84 -9.32
C ALA A 212 -14.43 10.97 -10.78
N PHE A 213 -15.15 10.36 -11.71
CA PHE A 213 -14.83 10.33 -13.14
C PHE A 213 -16.06 10.70 -13.99
N PRO A 214 -16.60 11.93 -13.83
CA PRO A 214 -17.84 12.36 -14.50
C PRO A 214 -17.72 12.39 -16.02
N GLU A 215 -16.49 12.46 -16.55
CA GLU A 215 -16.19 12.42 -17.98
C GLU A 215 -16.30 11.02 -18.60
N ARG A 216 -16.40 9.97 -17.78
CA ARG A 216 -16.47 8.57 -18.23
C ARG A 216 -17.87 8.00 -18.01
N HIS A 217 -18.42 7.36 -19.03
CA HIS A 217 -19.70 6.68 -18.95
C HIS A 217 -19.59 5.37 -18.17
N LEU A 218 -20.38 5.23 -17.10
CA LEU A 218 -20.36 4.06 -16.23
C LEU A 218 -21.30 2.97 -16.74
N HIS A 219 -20.77 1.76 -16.87
CA HIS A 219 -21.53 0.52 -17.03
C HIS A 219 -21.27 -0.41 -15.84
N VAL A 220 -22.33 -0.97 -15.28
CA VAL A 220 -22.23 -2.03 -14.28
C VAL A 220 -22.01 -3.34 -15.02
N VAL A 221 -20.89 -4.02 -14.74
CA VAL A 221 -20.55 -5.31 -15.34
C VAL A 221 -21.03 -6.46 -14.46
N ALA A 222 -20.80 -6.37 -13.15
CA ALA A 222 -21.27 -7.36 -12.17
C ALA A 222 -21.46 -6.74 -10.77
N GLN A 223 -22.45 -7.23 -10.02
CA GLN A 223 -22.64 -6.93 -8.60
C GLN A 223 -23.03 -8.21 -7.87
N GLU A 224 -22.02 -8.91 -7.38
CA GLU A 224 -22.13 -10.22 -6.73
C GLU A 224 -21.55 -10.16 -5.32
N GLU A 225 -21.86 -11.15 -4.48
CA GLU A 225 -21.41 -11.18 -3.09
C GLU A 225 -19.88 -11.07 -2.98
N GLY A 226 -19.11 -11.70 -3.88
CA GLY A 226 -17.64 -11.67 -3.87
C GLY A 226 -16.97 -10.63 -4.77
N ARG A 227 -17.73 -9.93 -5.63
CA ARG A 227 -17.17 -9.07 -6.68
C ARG A 227 -18.11 -7.94 -7.11
N SER A 228 -17.58 -6.73 -7.21
CA SER A 228 -18.27 -5.59 -7.83
C SER A 228 -17.42 -5.08 -9.00
N ALA A 229 -17.94 -5.18 -10.23
CA ALA A 229 -17.21 -4.86 -11.45
C ALA A 229 -17.91 -3.78 -12.27
N TYR A 230 -17.14 -2.82 -12.75
CA TYR A 230 -17.60 -1.65 -13.50
C TYR A 230 -16.71 -1.40 -14.70
N ARG A 231 -17.28 -0.81 -15.76
CA ARG A 231 -16.55 -0.27 -16.90
C ARG A 231 -16.83 1.22 -16.98
N LEU A 232 -15.78 2.04 -16.96
CA LEU A 232 -15.82 3.49 -17.17
C LEU A 232 -15.23 3.79 -18.54
N ALA A 233 -16.09 4.06 -19.52
CA ALA A 233 -15.70 4.27 -20.91
C ALA A 233 -15.64 5.76 -21.27
N ASP A 234 -14.65 6.17 -22.07
CA ASP A 234 -14.72 7.41 -22.84
C ASP A 234 -14.53 7.13 -24.34
N ALA A 235 -14.37 8.18 -25.15
CA ALA A 235 -14.22 8.04 -26.60
C ALA A 235 -12.92 7.32 -27.04
N THR A 236 -11.96 7.11 -26.13
CA THR A 236 -10.60 6.66 -26.44
C THR A 236 -10.16 5.41 -25.69
N SER A 237 -10.68 5.16 -24.49
CA SER A 237 -10.25 4.03 -23.66
C SER A 237 -11.30 3.56 -22.65
N ASP A 238 -11.21 2.27 -22.29
CA ASP A 238 -11.99 1.69 -21.21
C ASP A 238 -11.18 1.54 -19.93
N TRP A 239 -11.76 1.94 -18.80
CA TRP A 239 -11.26 1.57 -17.49
C TRP A 239 -12.16 0.49 -16.88
N HIS A 240 -11.61 -0.69 -16.64
CA HIS A 240 -12.29 -1.80 -16.00
C HIS A 240 -11.91 -1.82 -14.52
N LEU A 241 -12.86 -1.62 -13.62
CA LEU A 241 -12.61 -1.60 -12.18
C LEU A 241 -13.32 -2.76 -11.50
N GLU A 242 -12.56 -3.52 -10.72
CA GLU A 242 -13.08 -4.64 -9.94
C GLU A 242 -12.70 -4.50 -8.47
N PHE A 243 -13.70 -4.60 -7.60
CA PHE A 243 -13.56 -4.68 -6.15
C PHE A 243 -13.84 -6.11 -5.72
N VAL A 244 -12.81 -6.82 -5.25
CA VAL A 244 -12.84 -8.27 -5.06
C VAL A 244 -12.58 -8.60 -3.59
N VAL A 245 -13.38 -9.50 -3.00
CA VAL A 245 -13.11 -10.02 -1.66
C VAL A 245 -11.86 -10.91 -1.70
N ASP A 246 -10.95 -10.73 -0.74
CA ASP A 246 -9.68 -11.45 -0.68
C ASP A 246 -8.89 -11.32 -2.00
N GLY A 247 -8.86 -10.09 -2.53
CA GLY A 247 -8.22 -9.76 -3.80
C GLY A 247 -6.71 -10.03 -3.78
N ASP A 248 -6.07 -9.87 -2.63
CA ASP A 248 -4.65 -10.17 -2.40
C ASP A 248 -4.34 -11.67 -2.55
N GLN A 249 -5.31 -12.54 -2.28
CA GLN A 249 -5.18 -13.97 -2.54
C GLN A 249 -5.39 -14.33 -4.02
N LYS A 250 -6.04 -13.46 -4.80
CA LYS A 250 -6.47 -13.72 -6.19
C LYS A 250 -5.62 -13.03 -7.25
N HIS A 251 -5.01 -11.90 -6.91
CA HIS A 251 -4.27 -11.07 -7.87
C HIS A 251 -2.92 -10.63 -7.30
N LEU A 252 -1.83 -11.04 -7.95
CA LEU A 252 -0.46 -10.68 -7.55
C LEU A 252 -0.27 -9.16 -7.42
N PRO A 253 -0.83 -8.30 -8.30
CA PRO A 253 -0.74 -6.85 -8.14
C PRO A 253 -1.35 -6.34 -6.82
N ILE A 254 -2.45 -6.94 -6.35
CA ILE A 254 -3.05 -6.60 -5.05
C ILE A 254 -2.15 -7.09 -3.92
N ALA A 255 -1.67 -8.34 -3.98
CA ALA A 255 -0.81 -8.90 -2.95
C ALA A 255 0.47 -8.06 -2.75
N LEU A 256 1.11 -7.64 -3.85
CA LEU A 256 2.28 -6.77 -3.78
C LEU A 256 1.92 -5.37 -3.26
N ALA A 257 0.75 -4.82 -3.61
CA ALA A 257 0.25 -3.57 -3.06
C ALA A 257 0.00 -3.66 -1.53
N SER A 258 -0.52 -4.79 -1.05
CA SER A 258 -0.69 -5.12 0.37
C SER A 258 0.65 -5.09 1.10
N MET A 259 1.64 -5.79 0.54
CA MET A 259 2.99 -5.85 1.09
C MET A 259 3.65 -4.47 1.13
N LEU A 260 3.51 -3.67 0.07
CA LEU A 260 4.01 -2.30 0.01
C LEU A 260 3.37 -1.43 1.10
N ALA A 261 2.04 -1.44 1.19
CA ALA A 261 1.29 -0.66 2.18
C ALA A 261 1.70 -1.05 3.61
N LYS A 262 1.79 -2.36 3.87
CA LYS A 262 2.20 -2.89 5.16
C LYS A 262 3.64 -2.53 5.49
N TYR A 263 4.58 -2.66 4.55
CA TYR A 263 5.99 -2.31 4.76
C TYR A 263 6.15 -0.83 5.13
N VAL A 264 5.58 0.09 4.35
CA VAL A 264 5.61 1.53 4.62
C VAL A 264 4.98 1.84 5.98
N ARG A 265 3.82 1.25 6.29
CA ARG A 265 3.17 1.42 7.58
C ARG A 265 4.08 0.99 8.73
N GLU A 266 4.71 -0.18 8.66
CA GLU A 266 5.54 -0.71 9.74
C GLU A 266 6.83 0.11 9.94
N LEU A 267 7.40 0.68 8.87
CA LEU A 267 8.51 1.64 8.99
C LEU A 267 8.07 2.91 9.73
N LEU A 268 6.90 3.47 9.38
CA LEU A 268 6.36 4.65 10.06
C LEU A 268 5.93 4.37 11.51
N MET A 269 5.42 3.17 11.79
CA MET A 269 5.18 2.71 13.16
C MET A 269 6.48 2.56 13.94
N HIS A 270 7.58 2.19 13.29
CA HIS A 270 8.88 2.11 13.94
C HIS A 270 9.34 3.50 14.39
N GLU A 271 9.21 4.53 13.54
CA GLU A 271 9.56 5.91 13.92
C GLU A 271 8.69 6.43 15.08
N LEU A 272 7.37 6.18 15.02
CA LEU A 272 6.45 6.51 16.13
C LEU A 272 6.91 5.86 17.44
N ASN A 273 7.20 4.56 17.42
CA ASN A 273 7.63 3.83 18.61
C ASN A 273 9.00 4.29 19.12
N ALA A 274 9.94 4.61 18.21
CA ALA A 274 11.28 5.09 18.56
C ALA A 274 11.21 6.46 19.25
N PHE A 275 10.41 7.38 18.72
CA PHE A 275 10.19 8.69 19.31
C PHE A 275 9.67 8.61 20.75
N TRP A 276 8.60 7.85 20.96
CA TRP A 276 8.00 7.72 22.30
C TRP A 276 8.93 7.03 23.30
N ARG A 277 9.74 6.07 22.85
CA ARG A 277 10.76 5.44 23.70
C ARG A 277 11.86 6.40 24.10
N GLY A 278 12.23 7.35 23.23
CA GLY A 278 13.18 8.42 23.57
C GLY A 278 12.66 9.38 24.65
N LEU A 279 11.34 9.59 24.71
CA LEU A 279 10.72 10.46 25.73
C LEU A 279 10.37 9.73 27.02
N VAL A 280 9.91 8.49 26.93
CA VAL A 280 9.48 7.65 28.05
C VAL A 280 10.26 6.33 28.01
N PRO A 281 11.40 6.25 28.74
CA PRO A 281 12.21 5.04 28.80
C PRO A 281 11.38 3.83 29.27
N GLY A 282 11.55 2.69 28.60
CA GLY A 282 10.87 1.44 28.95
C GLY A 282 9.45 1.28 28.39
N VAL A 283 8.91 2.27 27.66
CA VAL A 283 7.62 2.09 26.98
C VAL A 283 7.69 0.95 25.96
N ARG A 284 6.71 0.05 26.03
CA ARG A 284 6.60 -1.08 25.11
C ARG A 284 6.05 -0.62 23.77
N PRO A 285 6.55 -1.14 22.63
CA PRO A 285 6.03 -0.79 21.31
C PRO A 285 4.54 -1.09 21.16
N THR A 286 3.86 -0.31 20.32
CA THR A 286 2.48 -0.53 19.90
C THR A 286 2.41 -0.87 18.41
N ALA A 287 1.49 -1.77 18.07
CA ALA A 287 1.02 -2.00 16.70
C ALA A 287 -0.17 -1.10 16.34
N GLY A 288 -0.73 -0.37 17.33
CA GLY A 288 -1.78 0.63 17.18
C GLY A 288 -3.21 0.10 17.27
N TYR A 289 -3.43 -1.21 17.44
CA TYR A 289 -4.77 -1.78 17.57
C TYR A 289 -5.43 -1.40 18.89
N TYR A 290 -6.76 -1.33 18.95
CA TYR A 290 -7.50 -0.69 20.05
C TYR A 290 -6.98 -0.99 21.46
N THR A 291 -6.98 -2.24 21.91
CA THR A 291 -6.53 -2.61 23.27
C THR A 291 -5.04 -2.29 23.50
N ASP A 292 -4.20 -2.59 22.50
CA ASP A 292 -2.76 -2.32 22.52
C ASP A 292 -2.44 -0.81 22.54
N ALA A 293 -3.21 -0.03 21.79
CA ALA A 293 -3.11 1.42 21.71
C ALA A 293 -3.59 2.10 23.01
N GLN A 294 -4.66 1.63 23.63
CA GLN A 294 -5.11 2.16 24.93
C GLN A 294 -4.04 1.98 26.01
N ARG A 295 -3.40 0.80 26.05
CA ARG A 295 -2.25 0.57 26.91
C ARG A 295 -1.11 1.55 26.58
N PHE A 296 -0.72 1.63 25.31
CA PHE A 296 0.36 2.52 24.90
C PHE A 296 0.10 3.98 25.27
N LEU A 297 -1.13 4.47 25.06
CA LEU A 297 -1.56 5.83 25.44
C LEU A 297 -1.45 6.08 26.95
N ALA A 298 -1.73 5.07 27.77
CA ALA A 298 -1.50 5.15 29.21
C ALA A 298 0.00 5.22 29.54
N ASP A 299 0.80 4.36 28.90
CA ASP A 299 2.25 4.27 29.12
C ASP A 299 2.98 5.57 28.72
N ILE A 300 2.59 6.23 27.61
CA ILE A 300 3.23 7.47 27.13
C ILE A 300 2.76 8.74 27.83
N ARG A 301 1.74 8.66 28.71
CA ARG A 301 1.15 9.84 29.37
C ARG A 301 2.18 10.77 30.01
N PRO A 302 3.25 10.28 30.70
CA PRO A 302 4.29 11.14 31.27
C PRO A 302 5.09 11.94 30.22
N GLY A 303 5.14 11.49 28.98
CA GLY A 303 5.88 12.12 27.88
C GLY A 303 5.08 13.13 27.05
N LEU A 304 3.74 13.19 27.20
CA LEU A 304 2.87 14.02 26.34
C LEU A 304 3.25 15.50 26.34
N ALA A 305 3.54 16.06 27.52
CA ALA A 305 3.92 17.48 27.64
C ALA A 305 5.24 17.79 26.91
N ARG A 306 6.19 16.85 26.91
CA ARG A 306 7.48 16.98 26.22
C ARG A 306 7.38 16.76 24.72
N ALA A 307 6.41 15.97 24.28
CA ALA A 307 6.19 15.68 22.87
C ALA A 307 5.60 16.86 22.10
N ALA A 308 5.01 17.85 22.80
CA ALA A 308 4.41 19.04 22.20
C ALA A 308 3.39 18.72 21.08
N VAL A 309 2.63 17.63 21.25
CA VAL A 309 1.61 17.15 20.30
C VAL A 309 0.34 16.80 21.06
N ALA A 310 -0.81 17.24 20.57
CA ALA A 310 -2.09 16.94 21.17
C ALA A 310 -2.52 15.50 20.83
N VAL A 311 -3.17 14.82 21.79
CA VAL A 311 -3.66 13.45 21.59
C VAL A 311 -4.60 13.34 20.38
N SER A 312 -5.41 14.36 20.13
CA SER A 312 -6.31 14.45 18.97
C SER A 312 -5.59 14.54 17.62
N GLU A 313 -4.29 14.84 17.59
CA GLU A 313 -3.51 14.87 16.35
C GLU A 313 -3.06 13.48 15.94
N PHE A 314 -2.87 12.54 16.88
CA PHE A 314 -2.32 11.22 16.55
C PHE A 314 -3.17 10.02 16.97
N VAL A 315 -4.18 10.23 17.80
CA VAL A 315 -5.23 9.24 18.02
C VAL A 315 -6.25 9.40 16.90
N ARG A 316 -6.38 8.37 16.06
CA ARG A 316 -7.24 8.45 14.88
C ARG A 316 -8.72 8.52 15.24
N GLY A 317 -9.42 9.48 14.62
CA GLY A 317 -10.87 9.62 14.69
C GLY A 317 -11.57 8.39 14.13
N ARG A 318 -12.73 8.07 14.72
CA ARG A 318 -13.56 6.92 14.32
C ARG A 318 -14.63 7.32 13.32
#